data_AF-A0A554KS75-F1
#
_entry.id   AF-A0A554KS75-F1
#
_cell.length_a   1.000
_cell.length_b   1.000
_cell.length_c   1.000
_cell.angle_alpha   90.00
_cell.angle_beta   90.00
_cell.angle_gamma   90.00
#
_symmetry.space_group_name_H-M   'P 1'
#
loop_
_entity.id
_entity.type
_entity.pdbx_description
1 polymer ?
#
loop_
_entity_poly.entity_id
_entity_poly.type
_entity_poly.pdbx_seq_one_letter_code
_entity_poly.pdbx_strand_id
1 'polypeptide(L)'
;MLAVKASAKPSKIEGIGLFADEKIPKGTVTWRFHPRIDVVPSPGEPETLGVANRDIEKNEEMLVNYRMFDSHDENSKKEYLNN
;
A
#
# COMPACT_ATOMS: atom_id res chain seq x y z
N MET A 1 -0.39 -9.22 -5.28
CA MET A 1 0.53 -10.14 -4.56
C MET A 1 1.69 -9.41 -3.87
N LEU A 2 1.88 -9.66 -2.57
CA LEU A 2 3.02 -9.12 -1.81
C LEU A 2 4.36 -9.66 -2.33
N ALA A 3 5.33 -8.78 -2.52
CA ALA A 3 6.67 -9.09 -3.02
C ALA A 3 7.78 -8.96 -1.96
N VAL A 4 7.42 -8.53 -0.74
CA VAL A 4 8.31 -8.33 0.42
C VAL A 4 7.79 -9.08 1.63
N LYS A 5 8.65 -9.37 2.60
CA LYS A 5 8.24 -9.96 3.89
C LYS A 5 7.52 -8.92 4.73
N ALA A 6 6.27 -9.20 5.03
CA ALA A 6 5.44 -8.34 5.86
C ALA A 6 4.45 -9.16 6.68
N SER A 7 4.01 -8.57 7.78
CA SER A 7 3.06 -9.16 8.71
C SER A 7 1.89 -8.22 8.95
N ALA A 8 0.68 -8.78 9.03
CA ALA A 8 -0.51 -8.08 9.47
C ALA A 8 -0.50 -7.98 11.01
N LYS A 9 -0.57 -6.76 11.55
CA LYS A 9 -0.55 -6.49 13.01
C LYS A 9 -1.55 -5.36 13.32
N PRO A 10 -1.99 -5.17 14.58
CA PRO A 10 -2.83 -4.02 14.94
C PRO A 10 -2.16 -2.69 14.53
N SER A 11 -2.89 -1.86 13.78
CA SER A 11 -2.42 -0.54 13.36
C SER A 11 -2.62 0.48 14.48
N LYS A 12 -1.78 1.52 14.49
CA LYS A 12 -2.02 2.70 15.33
C LYS A 12 -2.97 3.70 14.68
N ILE A 13 -3.21 3.59 13.37
CA ILE A 13 -4.12 4.44 12.61
C ILE A 13 -5.53 3.85 12.73
N GLU A 14 -5.75 2.65 12.18
CA GLU A 14 -7.06 2.01 12.19
C GLU A 14 -6.96 0.49 11.95
N GLY A 15 -7.63 -0.31 12.78
CA GLY A 15 -7.80 -1.76 12.54
C GLY A 15 -6.47 -2.53 12.44
N ILE A 16 -6.22 -3.12 11.27
CA ILE A 16 -5.04 -3.95 10.97
C ILE A 16 -4.16 -3.22 9.95
N GLY A 17 -2.89 -3.07 10.29
CA GLY A 17 -1.85 -2.51 9.42
C GLY A 17 -0.94 -3.59 8.84
N LEU A 18 -0.23 -3.24 7.77
CA LEU A 18 0.77 -4.09 7.13
C LEU A 18 2.17 -3.58 7.53
N PHE A 19 2.97 -4.41 8.18
CA PHE A 19 4.27 -4.02 8.72
C PHE A 19 5.40 -4.76 8.02
N ALA A 20 6.47 -4.04 7.66
CA ALA A 20 7.65 -4.63 7.05
C ALA A 20 8.39 -5.53 8.05
N ASP A 21 8.75 -6.76 7.67
CA ASP A 21 9.56 -7.66 8.51
C ASP A 21 11.05 -7.63 8.13
N GLU A 22 11.40 -6.81 7.15
CA GLU A 22 12.75 -6.53 6.66
C GLU A 22 12.90 -5.05 6.27
N LYS A 23 14.14 -4.58 6.12
CA LYS A 23 14.39 -3.24 5.55
C LYS A 23 14.06 -3.26 4.06
N ILE A 24 13.30 -2.28 3.60
CA ILE A 24 12.86 -2.15 2.20
C ILE A 24 13.43 -0.84 1.65
N PRO A 25 14.44 -0.89 0.76
CA PRO A 25 14.98 0.31 0.13
C PRO A 25 13.96 1.02 -0.78
N LYS A 26 14.10 2.34 -0.92
CA LYS A 26 13.37 3.14 -1.91
C LYS A 26 13.46 2.51 -3.30
N GLY A 27 12.35 2.51 -4.03
CA GLY A 27 12.24 1.95 -5.38
C GLY A 27 11.98 0.44 -5.40
N THR A 28 11.97 -0.23 -4.24
CA THR A 28 11.62 -1.65 -4.16
C THR A 28 10.15 -1.86 -4.49
N VAL A 29 9.85 -2.84 -5.34
CA VAL A 29 8.48 -3.27 -5.61
C VAL A 29 7.96 -4.04 -4.39
N THR A 30 6.92 -3.50 -3.75
CA THR A 30 6.30 -4.07 -2.55
C THR A 30 5.11 -4.97 -2.88
N TRP A 31 4.41 -4.67 -3.98
CA TRP A 31 3.25 -5.41 -4.43
C TRP A 31 3.18 -5.49 -5.96
N ARG A 32 2.76 -6.64 -6.49
CA ARG A 32 2.57 -6.89 -7.92
C ARG A 32 1.18 -7.41 -8.20
N PHE A 33 0.52 -6.89 -9.23
CA PHE A 33 -0.77 -7.40 -9.69
C PHE A 33 -0.67 -8.88 -10.07
N HIS A 34 -1.68 -9.66 -9.70
CA HIS A 34 -1.82 -11.05 -10.09
C HIS A 34 -3.24 -11.29 -10.63
N PRO A 35 -3.37 -11.61 -11.93
CA PRO A 35 -4.63 -11.56 -12.68
C PRO A 35 -5.71 -12.55 -12.23
N ARG A 36 -5.37 -13.52 -11.37
CA ARG A 36 -6.33 -14.49 -10.84
C ARG A 36 -6.86 -14.14 -9.43
N ILE A 37 -6.27 -13.14 -8.79
CA ILE A 37 -6.58 -12.77 -7.39
C ILE A 37 -7.05 -11.32 -7.34
N ASP A 38 -6.35 -10.45 -8.07
CA ASP A 38 -6.59 -9.02 -8.05
C ASP A 38 -7.61 -8.64 -9.14
N VAL A 39 -8.48 -7.67 -8.84
CA VAL A 39 -9.53 -7.19 -9.74
C VAL A 39 -9.21 -5.76 -10.14
N VAL A 40 -9.17 -5.49 -11.44
CA VAL A 40 -9.15 -4.11 -11.97
C VAL A 40 -10.60 -3.69 -12.20
N PRO A 41 -11.09 -2.63 -11.55
CA PRO A 41 -12.50 -2.26 -11.58
C PRO A 41 -12.96 -1.72 -12.94
N SER A 42 -12.05 -1.16 -13.75
CA SER A 42 -12.38 -0.62 -15.07
C SER A 42 -11.40 -1.09 -16.18
N PRO A 43 -11.89 -1.39 -17.40
CA PRO A 43 -11.02 -1.72 -18.52
C PRO A 43 -10.12 -0.54 -18.91
N GLY A 44 -8.81 -0.75 -18.94
CA GLY A 44 -7.83 0.26 -19.34
C GLY A 44 -7.15 1.01 -18.19
N GLU A 45 -7.54 0.74 -16.94
CA GLU A 45 -6.74 1.17 -15.80
C GLU A 45 -5.41 0.40 -15.75
N PRO A 46 -4.27 1.08 -15.55
CA PRO A 46 -2.97 0.44 -15.54
C PRO A 46 -2.87 -0.54 -14.37
N GLU A 47 -2.24 -1.70 -14.62
CA GLU A 47 -1.79 -2.59 -13.54
C GLU A 47 -0.84 -1.80 -12.63
N THR A 48 -1.27 -1.47 -11.42
CA THR A 48 -0.47 -0.66 -10.50
C THR A 48 0.52 -1.55 -9.74
N LEU A 49 1.80 -1.20 -9.81
CA LEU A 49 2.81 -1.78 -8.92
C LEU A 49 2.86 -0.95 -7.64
N GLY A 50 2.87 -1.62 -6.49
CA GLY A 50 3.26 -0.99 -5.24
C GLY A 50 4.77 -0.77 -5.25
N VAL A 51 5.23 0.48 -5.07
CA VAL A 51 6.65 0.82 -5.02
C VAL A 51 6.92 1.68 -3.79
N ALA A 52 7.95 1.31 -3.02
CA ALA A 52 8.39 2.10 -1.88
C ALA A 52 8.93 3.47 -2.36
N ASN A 53 8.26 4.57 -1.99
CA ASN A 53 8.66 5.92 -2.39
C ASN A 53 9.85 6.47 -1.57
N ARG A 54 10.18 5.80 -0.45
CA ARG A 54 11.33 6.03 0.43
C ARG A 54 11.80 4.71 1.02
N ASP A 55 12.91 4.75 1.76
CA ASP A 55 13.32 3.63 2.60
C ASP A 55 12.27 3.39 3.70
N ILE A 56 11.95 2.12 3.93
CA ILE A 56 11.05 1.65 4.98
C ILE A 56 11.86 0.72 5.89
N GLU A 57 11.88 1.01 7.18
CA GLU A 57 12.64 0.23 8.15
C GLU A 57 11.86 -1.01 8.63
N LYS A 58 12.60 -1.99 9.16
CA LYS A 58 11.96 -3.17 9.75
C LYS A 58 11.03 -2.77 10.90
N ASN A 59 9.84 -3.36 10.92
CA ASN A 59 8.71 -3.09 11.81
C ASN A 59 7.99 -1.76 11.56
N GLU A 60 8.31 -1.04 10.49
CA GLU A 60 7.56 0.13 10.08
C GLU A 60 6.26 -0.28 9.35
N GLU A 61 5.19 0.47 9.57
CA GLU A 61 3.92 0.28 8.87
C GLU A 61 4.03 0.81 7.44
N MET A 62 3.70 -0.05 6.47
CA MET A 62 3.67 0.28 5.06
C MET A 62 2.35 0.98 4.74
N LEU A 63 2.43 2.26 4.36
CA LEU A 63 1.27 3.07 4.03
C LEU A 63 1.14 3.33 2.53
N VAL A 64 -0.08 3.65 2.11
CA VAL A 64 -0.40 4.09 0.76
C VAL A 64 -1.33 5.31 0.82
N ASN A 65 -1.10 6.27 -0.06
CA ASN A 65 -1.94 7.46 -0.14
C ASN A 65 -3.15 7.17 -1.04
N TYR A 66 -4.32 6.94 -0.43
CA TYR A 66 -5.57 6.67 -1.15
C TYR A 66 -5.98 7.76 -2.13
N ARG A 67 -5.60 9.03 -1.90
CA ARG A 67 -5.91 10.13 -2.84
C ARG A 67 -5.27 9.96 -4.22
N MET A 68 -4.28 9.08 -4.36
CA MET A 68 -3.56 8.87 -5.62
C MET A 68 -4.31 7.97 -6.62
N PHE A 69 -5.27 7.17 -6.16
CA PHE A 69 -5.96 6.20 -7.03
C PHE A 69 -7.41 5.91 -6.63
N ASP A 70 -7.86 6.28 -5.43
CA ASP A 70 -9.28 6.17 -5.06
C ASP A 70 -9.98 7.51 -5.28
N SER A 71 -10.84 7.55 -6.29
CA SER A 71 -11.63 8.74 -6.64
C SER A 71 -12.59 9.18 -5.54
N HIS A 72 -13.01 8.28 -4.64
CA HIS A 72 -13.85 8.64 -3.50
C HIS A 72 -13.09 9.48 -2.47
N ASP A 73 -11.78 9.31 -2.39
CA ASP A 73 -10.95 9.95 -1.38
C ASP A 73 -10.18 11.18 -1.89
N GLU A 74 -10.21 11.48 -3.19
CA GLU A 74 -9.53 12.63 -3.81
C GLU A 74 -9.80 13.95 -3.06
N ASN A 75 -11.06 14.21 -2.72
CA ASN A 75 -11.52 15.43 -2.03
C ASN A 75 -12.02 15.17 -0.60
N SER A 76 -11.70 14.00 -0.04
CA SER A 76 -12.17 13.57 1.27
C SER A 76 -11.41 14.22 2.43
N LYS A 77 -12.13 14.48 3.52
CA LYS A 77 -11.60 15.08 4.77
C LYS A 77 -11.40 14.06 5.90
N LYS A 78 -11.44 12.77 5.58
CA LYS A 78 -11.24 11.73 6.59
C LYS A 78 -9.83 11.80 7.18
N GLU A 79 -9.73 11.56 8.48
CA GLU A 79 -8.51 11.75 9.25
C GLU A 79 -7.38 10.79 8.81
N TYR A 80 -7.72 9.55 8.43
CA TYR A 80 -6.73 8.55 7.98
C TYR A 80 -5.92 8.99 6.74
N LEU A 81 -6.42 9.97 5.98
CA LEU A 81 -5.75 10.48 4.79
C LEU A 81 -4.61 11.46 5.11
N ASN A 82 -4.38 11.81 6.37
CA ASN A 82 -3.37 12.80 6.78
C ASN A 82 -2.10 12.18 7.38
N ASN A 83 -1.92 10.86 7.23
CA ASN A 83 -0.79 10.11 7.75
C ASN A 83 0.35 9.93 6.74
#